data_AF-A0A0P9GH00-F1
#
_entry.id   AF-A0A0P9GH00-F1
#
_cell.length_a   1.000
_cell.length_b   1.000
_cell.length_c   1.000
_cell.angle_alpha   90.00
_cell.angle_beta   90.00
_cell.angle_gamma   90.00
#
_symmetry.space_group_name_H-M   'P 1'
#
loop_
_entity.id
_entity.type
_entity.pdbx_description
1 polymer ?
#
loop_
_entity_poly.entity_id
_entity_poly.type
_entity_poly.pdbx_seq_one_letter_code
_entity_poly.pdbx_strand_id
1 'polypeptide(L)'
;MPILPASAGLAWKAGALLTSSGIMAGAFVGLLAISQHPTYCKRLSVPLIIAGTTLFSGSIFALLLFKDRMGSFARIVGPTTPVGGLLMIGGYLSLLF
;
A
#
# COMPACT_ATOMS: atom_id res chain seq x y z
N MET A 1 -10.76 28.68 12.87
CA MET A 1 -12.20 28.48 12.59
C MET A 1 -12.28 27.63 11.32
N PRO A 2 -13.00 26.50 11.29
CA PRO A 2 -13.10 25.72 10.06
C PRO A 2 -13.79 26.60 9.00
N ILE A 3 -13.12 26.76 7.86
CA ILE A 3 -13.52 27.61 6.72
C ILE A 3 -14.62 26.99 5.87
N LEU A 4 -15.02 25.74 6.16
CA LEU A 4 -15.99 24.97 5.39
C LEU A 4 -17.17 24.54 6.29
N PRO A 5 -18.40 24.52 5.76
CA PRO A 5 -19.56 24.02 6.49
C PRO A 5 -19.36 22.55 6.88
N ALA A 6 -19.93 22.12 8.01
CA ALA A 6 -19.78 20.75 8.52
C ALA A 6 -20.17 19.66 7.49
N SER A 7 -21.11 19.97 6.59
CA SER A 7 -21.51 19.12 5.46
C SER A 7 -20.40 18.92 4.42
N ALA A 8 -19.57 19.93 4.17
CA ALA A 8 -18.44 19.84 3.24
C ALA A 8 -17.30 18.96 3.81
N GLY A 9 -17.09 18.99 5.13
CA GLY A 9 -16.14 18.09 5.79
C GLY A 9 -16.57 16.62 5.72
N LEU A 10 -17.87 16.34 5.88
CA LEU A 10 -18.43 15.01 5.73
C LEU A 10 -18.35 14.53 4.26
N ALA A 11 -18.68 15.40 3.32
CA ALA A 11 -18.60 15.10 1.88
C ALA A 11 -17.17 14.78 1.43
N TRP A 12 -16.17 15.51 1.93
CA TRP A 12 -14.75 15.23 1.65
C TRP A 12 -14.32 13.85 2.17
N LYS A 13 -14.67 13.53 3.42
CA LYS A 13 -14.36 12.21 4.02
C LYS A 13 -15.06 11.09 3.27
N ALA A 14 -16.32 11.28 2.86
CA ALA A 14 -17.07 10.31 2.07
C ALA A 14 -16.46 10.12 0.67
N GLY A 15 -16.09 11.20 -0.02
CA GLY A 15 -15.43 11.12 -1.33
C GLY A 15 -14.06 10.43 -1.26
N ALA A 16 -13.27 10.70 -0.23
CA ALA A 16 -12.00 10.02 0.01
C ALA A 16 -12.17 8.51 0.27
N LEU A 17 -13.21 8.12 1.04
CA LEU A 17 -13.53 6.71 1.29
C LEU A 17 -14.03 5.99 0.03
N LEU A 18 -14.85 6.65 -0.79
CA LEU A 18 -15.39 6.06 -2.02
C LEU A 18 -14.30 5.84 -3.06
N THR A 19 -13.43 6.83 -3.26
CA THR A 19 -12.31 6.73 -4.21
C THR A 19 -11.28 5.69 -3.77
N SER A 20 -10.90 5.66 -2.50
CA SER A 20 -9.96 4.66 -1.99
C SER A 20 -10.53 3.24 -2.07
N SER A 21 -11.81 3.06 -1.70
CA SER A 21 -12.48 1.75 -1.79
C SER A 21 -12.63 1.27 -3.24
N GLY A 22 -12.97 2.19 -4.16
CA GLY A 22 -13.11 1.87 -5.58
C GLY A 22 -11.79 1.43 -6.23
N ILE A 23 -10.69 2.14 -5.94
CA ILE A 23 -9.35 1.76 -6.42
C ILE A 23 -8.94 0.40 -5.85
N MET A 24 -9.18 0.18 -4.55
CA MET A 24 -8.81 -1.05 -3.88
C MET A 24 -9.59 -2.26 -4.42
N ALA A 25 -10.90 -2.11 -4.63
CA ALA A 25 -11.75 -3.14 -5.22
C ALA A 25 -11.35 -3.45 -6.66
N GLY A 26 -11.12 -2.43 -7.49
CA GLY A 26 -10.70 -2.60 -8.88
C GLY A 26 -9.34 -3.30 -8.99
N ALA A 27 -8.37 -2.91 -8.18
CA ALA A 27 -7.06 -3.54 -8.13
C ALA A 27 -7.15 -5.01 -7.68
N PHE A 28 -7.91 -5.31 -6.62
CA PHE A 28 -8.06 -6.68 -6.12
C PHE A 28 -8.73 -7.60 -7.14
N VAL A 29 -9.81 -7.15 -7.79
CA VAL A 29 -10.54 -7.95 -8.77
C VAL A 29 -9.68 -8.20 -10.02
N GLY A 30 -9.00 -7.18 -10.53
CA GLY A 30 -8.10 -7.33 -11.68
C GLY A 30 -6.95 -8.30 -11.40
N LEU A 31 -6.37 -8.23 -10.19
CA LEU A 31 -5.28 -9.11 -9.79
C LEU A 31 -5.75 -10.54 -9.50
N LEU A 32 -6.93 -10.73 -8.93
CA LEU A 32 -7.53 -12.05 -8.73
C LEU A 32 -7.79 -12.73 -10.09
N ALA A 33 -8.28 -11.98 -11.07
CA ALA A 33 -8.49 -12.47 -12.43
C ALA A 33 -7.17 -12.90 -13.11
N ILE A 34 -6.09 -12.13 -12.93
CA ILE A 34 -4.76 -12.48 -13.46
C ILE A 34 -4.17 -13.68 -12.71
N SER A 35 -4.35 -13.77 -11.39
CA SER A 35 -3.82 -14.84 -10.54
C SER A 35 -4.47 -16.21 -10.79
N GLN A 36 -5.68 -16.28 -11.32
CA GLN A 36 -6.36 -17.54 -11.63
C GLN A 36 -5.80 -18.23 -12.89
N HIS A 37 -4.90 -17.57 -13.62
CA HIS A 37 -4.38 -18.10 -14.88
C HIS A 37 -3.16 -19.01 -14.61
N PRO A 38 -3.18 -20.30 -15.03
CA PRO A 38 -2.21 -21.33 -14.61
C PRO A 38 -0.75 -21.07 -15.05
N THR A 39 -0.54 -20.11 -15.94
CA THR A 39 0.76 -19.73 -16.53
C THR A 39 1.43 -18.53 -15.84
N TYR A 40 0.73 -17.80 -14.96
CA TYR A 40 1.20 -16.49 -14.46
C TYR A 40 1.81 -16.51 -13.05
N CYS A 41 2.12 -17.70 -12.51
CA CYS A 41 2.97 -17.84 -11.31
C CYS A 41 4.43 -17.56 -11.67
N LYS A 42 4.79 -16.29 -11.82
CA LYS A 42 6.19 -15.90 -12.02
C LYS A 42 6.97 -15.99 -10.71
N ARG A 43 8.14 -16.64 -10.78
CA ARG A 43 9.05 -16.88 -9.64
C ARG A 43 9.48 -15.59 -8.91
N LEU A 44 9.40 -14.42 -9.58
CA LEU A 44 9.76 -13.12 -9.02
C LEU A 44 8.57 -12.32 -8.44
N SER A 45 7.34 -12.54 -8.91
CA SER A 45 6.17 -11.79 -8.45
C SER A 45 5.84 -12.09 -6.98
N VAL A 46 5.84 -13.38 -6.62
CA VAL A 46 5.55 -13.81 -5.24
C VAL A 46 6.54 -13.23 -4.22
N PRO A 47 7.87 -13.35 -4.39
CA PRO A 47 8.80 -12.77 -3.43
C PRO A 47 8.78 -11.24 -3.42
N LEU A 48 8.55 -10.55 -4.56
CA LEU A 48 8.44 -9.09 -4.58
C LEU A 48 7.19 -8.59 -3.83
N ILE A 49 6.05 -9.26 -3.99
CA ILE A 49 4.81 -8.91 -3.28
C ILE A 49 4.99 -9.14 -1.78
N ILE A 50 5.57 -10.28 -1.37
CA ILE A 50 5.79 -10.59 0.05
C ILE A 50 6.82 -9.61 0.66
N ALA A 51 7.96 -9.40 0.01
CA ALA A 51 8.99 -8.48 0.49
C ALA A 51 8.48 -7.03 0.51
N GLY A 52 7.77 -6.60 -0.52
CA GLY A 52 7.15 -5.28 -0.60
C GLY A 52 6.12 -5.05 0.50
N THR A 53 5.21 -6.00 0.70
CA THR A 53 4.17 -5.93 1.74
C THR A 53 4.76 -5.91 3.15
N THR A 54 5.77 -6.75 3.41
CA THR A 54 6.43 -6.82 4.72
C THR A 54 7.24 -5.56 5.02
N LEU A 55 7.97 -4.99 4.05
CA LEU A 55 8.70 -3.74 4.22
C LEU A 55 7.75 -2.53 4.36
N PHE A 56 6.69 -2.48 3.55
CA PHE A 56 5.71 -1.39 3.59
C PHE A 56 4.93 -1.40 4.91
N SER A 57 4.29 -2.53 5.26
CA SER A 57 3.46 -2.62 6.46
C SER A 57 4.32 -2.64 7.73
N GLY A 58 5.44 -3.35 7.70
CA GLY A 58 6.39 -3.43 8.81
C GLY A 58 7.02 -2.07 9.15
N SER A 59 7.34 -1.24 8.15
CA SER A 59 7.87 0.12 8.41
C SER A 59 6.85 1.04 9.08
N ILE A 60 5.58 0.99 8.66
CA ILE A 60 4.49 1.74 9.32
C ILE A 60 4.33 1.29 10.77
N PHE A 61 4.25 -0.02 11.03
CA PHE A 61 4.14 -0.54 12.39
C PHE A 61 5.34 -0.16 13.25
N ALA A 62 6.56 -0.22 12.70
CA ALA A 62 7.77 0.15 13.42
C ALA A 62 7.77 1.65 13.78
N LEU A 63 7.36 2.52 12.85
CA LEU A 63 7.24 3.97 13.09
C LEU A 63 6.14 4.30 14.12
N LEU A 64 5.10 3.46 14.23
CA LEU A 64 3.98 3.68 15.14
C LEU A 64 4.23 3.13 16.55
N LEU A 65 4.74 1.90 16.66
CA LEU A 65 5.00 1.21 17.94
C LEU A 65 6.28 1.70 18.64
N PHE A 66 7.30 2.10 17.87
CA PHE A 66 8.61 2.47 18.42
C PHE A 66 8.98 3.94 18.19
N LYS A 67 7.97 4.81 17.96
CA LYS A 67 8.13 6.25 17.70
C LYS A 67 9.15 6.91 18.63
N ASP A 68 9.05 6.68 19.94
CA ASP A 68 9.89 7.34 20.95
C ASP A 68 11.28 6.70 21.13
N ARG A 69 11.44 5.44 20.69
CA ARG A 69 12.69 4.66 20.79
C ARG A 69 13.53 4.70 19.52
N MET A 70 12.97 5.21 18.42
CA MET A 70 13.56 5.09 17.09
C MET A 70 14.66 6.10 16.76
N GLY A 71 14.79 7.23 17.46
CA GLY A 71 15.91 8.18 17.31
C GLY A 71 16.47 8.32 15.88
N SER A 72 17.68 7.81 15.63
CA SER A 72 18.33 7.76 14.30
C SER A 72 17.81 6.67 13.35
N PHE A 73 17.27 5.56 13.86
CA PHE A 73 16.71 4.46 13.06
C PHE A 73 15.47 4.88 12.26
N ALA A 74 14.71 5.89 12.73
CA ALA A 74 13.59 6.46 11.97
C ALA A 74 14.01 6.99 10.59
N ARG A 75 15.27 7.44 10.43
CA ARG A 75 15.80 7.93 9.14
C ARG A 75 16.03 6.82 8.12
N ILE A 76 16.21 5.59 8.58
CA ILE A 76 16.38 4.40 7.73
C ILE A 76 15.02 3.75 7.49
N VAL A 77 14.14 3.72 8.50
CA VAL A 77 12.80 3.10 8.38
C VAL A 77 11.78 4.02 7.67
N GLY A 78 12.02 5.33 7.61
CA GLY A 78 11.21 6.25 6.82
C GLY A 78 11.21 5.93 5.32
N PRO A 79 12.37 5.83 4.65
CA PRO A 79 12.43 5.53 3.21
C PRO A 79 12.10 4.06 2.87
N THR A 80 12.07 3.14 3.85
CA THR A 80 11.67 1.75 3.55
C THR A 80 10.18 1.63 3.22
N THR A 81 9.33 2.57 3.63
CA THR A 81 7.91 2.59 3.24
C THR A 81 7.74 2.82 1.73
N PRO A 82 8.26 3.91 1.11
CA PRO A 82 8.13 4.08 -0.34
C PRO A 82 8.88 3.00 -1.13
N VAL A 83 10.03 2.51 -0.65
CA VAL A 83 10.76 1.41 -1.31
C VAL A 83 9.96 0.09 -1.26
N GLY A 84 9.36 -0.24 -0.12
CA GLY A 84 8.48 -1.40 0.04
C GLY A 84 7.25 -1.30 -0.86
N GLY A 85 6.65 -0.10 -0.95
CA GLY A 85 5.54 0.16 -1.87
C GLY A 85 5.92 -0.03 -3.34
N LEU A 86 7.10 0.44 -3.77
CA LEU A 86 7.60 0.24 -5.13
C LEU A 86 7.89 -1.24 -5.43
N LEU A 87 8.48 -1.98 -4.49
CA LEU A 87 8.68 -3.43 -4.61
C LEU A 87 7.35 -4.18 -4.77
N MET A 88 6.34 -3.78 -3.98
CA MET A 88 5.00 -4.36 -4.05
C MET A 88 4.35 -4.09 -5.41
N ILE A 89 4.38 -2.84 -5.89
CA ILE A 89 3.87 -2.48 -7.23
C ILE A 89 4.62 -3.25 -8.33
N GLY A 90 5.94 -3.35 -8.23
CA GLY A 90 6.76 -4.13 -9.18
C GLY A 90 6.39 -5.61 -9.20
N GLY A 91 6.08 -6.21 -8.05
CA GLY A 91 5.61 -7.59 -7.95
C GLY A 91 4.26 -7.80 -8.61
N TYR A 92 3.35 -6.84 -8.47
CA TYR A 92 2.06 -6.85 -9.16
C TYR A 92 2.18 -6.58 -10.66
N LEU A 93 3.05 -5.66 -11.09
CA LEU A 93 3.34 -5.43 -12.52
C LEU A 93 3.98 -6.65 -13.18
N SER A 94 4.81 -7.40 -12.45
CA SER A 94 5.40 -8.66 -12.94
C SER A 94 4.37 -9.79 -13.13
N LEU A 95 3.11 -9.62 -12.71
CA LEU A 95 2.02 -10.53 -13.05
C LEU A 95 1.37 -10.17 -14.40
N LEU A 96 1.54 -8.94 -14.89
CA LEU A 96 0.96 -8.49 -16.17
C LEU A 96 1.79 -8.90 -17.40
N PHE A 97 3.10 -9.08 -17.23
CA PHE A 97 4.05 -9.44 -18.29
C PHE A 97 4.72 -10.75 -17.93
#